data_AF-A0A4U9TPN4-F1
#
_entry.id   AF-A0A4U9TPN4-F1
#
_cell.length_a   1.000
_cell.length_b   1.000
_cell.length_c   1.000
_cell.angle_alpha   90.00
_cell.angle_beta   90.00
_cell.angle_gamma   90.00
#
_symmetry.space_group_name_H-M   'P 1'
#
loop_
_entity.id
_entity.type
_entity.pdbx_description
1 polymer ?
#
loop_
_entity_poly.entity_id
_entity_poly.type
_entity_poly.pdbx_seq_one_letter_code
_entity_poly.pdbx_strand_id
1 'polypeptide(L)'
;MSSEGEVVYLIEGVIKFNPQDNSLISIETGERRTLLAAAASCLHLLLQYQGNLVTKKALFEAGWENDGLYVTDNTFYQNILILRRSFISLGFEKTLIITLTRKGLMIPADIDVQKLSEPSFRNEVEEVQIDINVTEAASIDNKVKGEVAVNGNGNGNGNGNSNSNGNGNGNGNPHKKGHVPVIPFVFFRRLSSLLVAVGITIAVFHIIFFSSVEKNYFADYKLLR
;
A
#
# COMPACT_ATOMS: atom_id res chain seq x y z
N MET A 1 17.88 14.89 -16.10
CA MET A 1 17.05 14.48 -14.95
C MET A 1 17.63 13.18 -14.44
N SER A 2 18.28 13.22 -13.28
CA SER A 2 19.04 12.10 -12.73
C SER A 2 18.11 10.91 -12.47
N SER A 3 18.48 9.75 -12.99
CA SER A 3 17.92 8.46 -12.61
C SER A 3 18.38 8.13 -11.18
N GLU A 4 17.77 8.77 -10.19
CA GLU A 4 17.85 8.24 -8.83
C GLU A 4 17.08 6.92 -8.84
N GLY A 5 17.81 5.81 -8.62
CA GLY A 5 17.23 4.48 -8.59
C GLY A 5 16.06 4.44 -7.61
N GLU A 6 15.02 3.68 -7.97
CA GLU A 6 13.84 3.52 -7.15
C GLU A 6 14.23 2.96 -5.77
N VAL A 7 14.12 3.77 -4.73
CA VAL A 7 14.45 3.35 -3.35
C VAL A 7 13.23 2.67 -2.76
N VAL A 8 13.28 1.34 -2.70
CA VAL A 8 12.29 0.51 -2.00
C VAL A 8 12.80 0.19 -0.60
N TYR A 9 11.91 0.17 0.39
CA TYR A 9 12.24 -0.19 1.77
C TYR A 9 11.70 -1.57 2.10
N LEU A 10 12.52 -2.44 2.69
CA LEU A 10 12.10 -3.70 3.30
C LEU A 10 12.12 -3.54 4.81
N ILE A 11 10.95 -3.68 5.45
CA ILE A 11 10.73 -3.43 6.87
C ILE A 11 10.52 -4.78 7.56
N GLU A 12 11.39 -5.13 8.50
CA GLU A 12 11.45 -6.40 9.25
C GLU A 12 11.51 -7.66 8.36
N GLY A 13 11.86 -7.52 7.08
CA GLY A 13 11.72 -8.62 6.13
C GLY A 13 10.26 -9.01 5.81
N VAL A 14 9.27 -8.31 6.37
CA VAL A 14 7.84 -8.68 6.27
C VAL A 14 7.11 -7.83 5.25
N ILE A 15 7.40 -6.53 5.17
CA ILE A 15 6.67 -5.60 4.31
C ILE A 15 7.64 -4.79 3.44
N LYS A 16 7.37 -4.76 2.13
CA LYS A 16 7.99 -3.82 1.21
C LYS A 16 7.17 -2.54 1.14
N PHE A 17 7.84 -1.40 1.25
CA PHE A 17 7.27 -0.08 1.01
C PHE A 17 7.94 0.57 -0.19
N ASN A 18 7.14 1.01 -1.16
CA ASN A 18 7.59 1.78 -2.29
C ASN A 18 7.04 3.23 -2.20
N PRO A 19 7.91 4.23 -2.01
CA PRO A 19 7.51 5.64 -1.95
C PRO A 19 7.02 6.22 -3.28
N GLN A 20 7.43 5.67 -4.43
CA GLN A 20 7.08 6.23 -5.75
C GLN A 20 5.60 6.02 -6.09
N ASP A 21 5.07 4.86 -5.74
CA ASP A 21 3.68 4.48 -6.00
C ASP A 21 2.82 4.41 -4.73
N ASN A 22 3.37 4.83 -3.60
CA ASN A 22 2.75 4.83 -2.28
C ASN A 22 2.25 3.45 -1.82
N SER A 23 2.92 2.36 -2.22
CA SER A 23 2.42 1.01 -1.95
C SER A 23 3.15 0.28 -0.82
N LEU A 24 2.39 -0.51 -0.07
CA LEU A 24 2.86 -1.55 0.84
C LEU A 24 2.55 -2.92 0.24
N ILE A 25 3.51 -3.85 0.31
CA ILE A 25 3.36 -5.22 -0.18
C ILE A 25 3.82 -6.17 0.92
N SER A 26 2.96 -7.09 1.36
CA SER A 26 3.37 -8.17 2.24
C SER A 26 4.26 -9.16 1.50
N ILE A 27 5.39 -9.53 2.09
CA ILE A 27 6.29 -10.55 1.54
C ILE A 27 5.67 -11.94 1.63
N GLU A 28 4.92 -12.21 2.70
CA GLU A 28 4.33 -13.52 2.95
C GLU A 28 3.14 -13.77 2.02
N THR A 29 2.20 -12.84 1.94
CA THR A 29 0.92 -13.04 1.22
C THR A 29 0.91 -12.47 -0.18
N GLY A 30 1.85 -11.58 -0.52
CA GLY A 30 1.83 -10.79 -1.75
C GLY A 30 0.72 -9.72 -1.79
N GLU A 31 -0.06 -9.57 -0.72
CA GLU A 31 -1.12 -8.57 -0.64
C GLU A 31 -0.55 -7.15 -0.77
N ARG A 32 -1.15 -6.35 -1.64
CA ARG A 32 -0.77 -4.96 -1.89
C ARG A 32 -1.80 -3.99 -1.34
N ARG A 33 -1.33 -2.94 -0.66
CA ARG A 33 -2.14 -1.81 -0.18
C ARG A 33 -1.54 -0.50 -0.65
N THR A 34 -2.37 0.34 -1.25
CA THR A 34 -1.98 1.71 -1.58
C THR A 34 -2.29 2.64 -0.40
N LEU A 35 -1.29 3.39 0.04
CA LEU A 35 -1.42 4.41 1.08
C LEU A 35 -1.95 5.72 0.49
N LEU A 36 -2.51 6.57 1.36
CA LEU A 36 -2.71 7.97 1.01
C LEU A 36 -1.33 8.63 0.77
N ALA A 37 -1.22 9.47 -0.25
CA ALA A 37 0.03 10.14 -0.61
C ALA A 37 0.68 10.84 0.61
N ALA A 38 -0.10 11.62 1.37
CA ALA A 38 0.38 12.30 2.57
C ALA A 38 0.94 11.33 3.64
N ALA A 39 0.26 10.18 3.83
CA ALA A 39 0.69 9.16 4.79
C ALA A 39 1.96 8.44 4.32
N ALA A 40 2.09 8.21 3.01
CA ALA A 40 3.28 7.64 2.40
C ALA A 40 4.48 8.60 2.50
N SER A 41 4.29 9.90 2.25
CA SER A 41 5.32 10.92 2.46
C SER A 41 5.77 10.99 3.93
N CYS A 42 4.82 10.94 4.87
CA CYS A 42 5.14 10.86 6.29
C CYS A 42 5.94 9.58 6.63
N LEU A 43 5.53 8.42 6.12
CA LEU A 43 6.23 7.16 6.32
C LEU A 43 7.66 7.22 5.75
N HIS A 44 7.81 7.75 4.54
CA HIS A 44 9.10 7.88 3.89
C HIS A 44 10.05 8.76 4.70
N LEU A 45 9.57 9.92 5.18
CA LEU A 45 10.36 10.79 6.06
C LEU A 45 10.74 10.07 7.36
N LEU A 46 9.81 9.35 7.99
CA LEU A 46 10.07 8.59 9.21
C LEU A 46 11.14 7.50 9.01
N LEU A 47 11.14 6.82 7.86
CA LEU A 47 12.14 5.80 7.52
C LEU A 47 13.52 6.41 7.23
N GLN A 48 13.57 7.60 6.64
CA GLN A 48 14.84 8.32 6.44
C GLN A 48 15.50 8.73 7.76
N TYR A 49 14.69 9.10 8.75
CA TYR A 49 15.13 9.53 10.08
C TYR A 49 14.86 8.48 11.17
N GLN A 50 14.95 7.20 10.82
CA GLN A 50 14.74 6.11 11.76
C GLN A 50 15.55 6.29 13.05
N GLY A 51 14.95 5.95 14.19
CA GLY A 51 15.55 6.11 15.52
C GLY A 51 15.54 7.55 16.04
N ASN A 52 15.17 8.54 15.21
CA ASN A 52 15.10 9.94 15.57
C ASN A 52 13.65 10.43 15.57
N LEU A 53 13.36 11.39 16.45
CA LEU A 53 12.07 12.06 16.50
C LEU A 53 11.91 12.96 15.27
N VAL A 54 10.92 12.67 14.42
CA VAL A 54 10.45 13.57 13.38
C VAL A 54 9.36 14.46 13.94
N THR A 55 9.58 15.77 13.90
CA THR A 55 8.65 16.73 14.49
C THR A 55 7.31 16.76 13.76
N LYS A 56 6.25 17.13 14.47
CA LYS A 56 4.93 17.33 13.89
C LYS A 56 4.99 18.30 12.70
N LYS A 57 5.67 19.45 12.85
CA LYS A 57 5.83 20.42 11.77
C LYS A 57 6.43 19.80 10.50
N ALA A 58 7.53 19.06 10.63
CA ALA A 58 8.16 18.39 9.48
C ALA A 58 7.24 17.35 8.80
N LEU A 59 6.39 16.67 9.56
CA LEU A 59 5.41 15.74 9.02
C LEU A 59 4.26 16.45 8.29
N PHE A 60 3.83 17.62 8.77
CA PHE A 60 2.86 18.47 8.07
C PHE A 60 3.43 18.98 6.74
N GLU A 61 4.68 19.47 6.77
CA GLU A 61 5.40 19.92 5.57
C GLU A 61 5.50 18.80 4.53
N ALA A 62 5.99 17.62 4.93
CA ALA A 62 6.16 16.49 4.03
C ALA A 62 4.85 15.91 3.50
N GLY A 63 3.79 15.87 4.31
CA GLY A 63 2.53 15.25 3.91
C GLY A 63 1.57 16.18 3.16
N TRP A 64 1.65 17.50 3.37
CA TRP A 64 0.64 18.43 2.88
C TRP A 64 1.20 19.79 2.46
N GLU A 65 2.01 20.46 3.29
CA GLU A 65 2.30 21.89 3.06
C GLU A 65 3.23 22.12 1.85
N ASN A 66 4.08 21.14 1.51
CA ASN A 66 4.87 21.18 0.27
C ASN A 66 4.01 21.20 -1.00
N ASP A 67 2.80 20.62 -0.94
CA ASP A 67 1.80 20.66 -2.02
C ASP A 67 0.83 21.85 -1.87
N GLY A 68 1.12 22.78 -0.95
CA GLY A 68 0.27 23.94 -0.65
C GLY A 68 -1.01 23.61 0.12
N LEU A 69 -1.10 22.40 0.70
CA LEU A 69 -2.26 21.95 1.45
C LEU A 69 -2.08 22.17 2.95
N TYR A 70 -3.16 22.57 3.63
CA TYR A 70 -3.18 22.71 5.09
C TYR A 70 -4.32 21.88 5.66
N VAL A 71 -4.02 21.08 6.68
CA VAL A 71 -4.99 20.17 7.30
C VAL A 71 -5.04 20.33 8.81
N THR A 72 -6.09 19.79 9.42
CA THR A 72 -6.23 19.78 10.88
C THR A 72 -5.38 18.67 11.51
N ASP A 73 -5.11 18.81 12.81
CA ASP A 73 -4.50 17.75 13.62
C ASP A 73 -5.26 16.44 13.54
N ASN A 74 -6.59 16.50 13.53
CA ASN A 74 -7.41 15.30 13.42
C ASN A 74 -7.12 14.58 12.10
N THR A 75 -7.10 15.31 10.98
CA THR A 75 -6.77 14.75 9.66
C THR A 75 -5.38 14.10 9.66
N PHE A 76 -4.38 14.77 10.24
CA PHE A 76 -3.04 14.21 10.42
C PHE A 76 -3.09 12.88 11.18
N TYR A 77 -3.69 12.86 12.37
CA TYR A 77 -3.72 11.64 13.18
C TYR A 77 -4.57 10.51 12.57
N GLN A 78 -5.63 10.82 11.82
CA GLN A 78 -6.39 9.81 11.07
C GLN A 78 -5.52 9.15 9.99
N ASN A 79 -4.67 9.92 9.29
CA ASN A 79 -3.74 9.36 8.31
C ASN A 79 -2.74 8.40 8.98
N ILE A 80 -2.19 8.78 10.14
CA ILE A 80 -1.27 7.92 10.90
C ILE A 80 -1.99 6.67 11.44
N LEU A 81 -3.26 6.78 11.85
CA LEU A 81 -4.07 5.63 12.26
C LEU A 81 -4.29 4.65 11.10
N ILE A 82 -4.67 5.16 9.93
CA ILE A 82 -4.85 4.35 8.71
C ILE A 82 -3.54 3.66 8.36
N LEU A 83 -2.43 4.39 8.37
CA LEU A 83 -1.10 3.85 8.12
C LEU A 83 -0.79 2.67 9.06
N ARG A 84 -0.94 2.84 10.37
CA ARG A 84 -0.72 1.76 11.36
C ARG A 84 -1.60 0.54 11.07
N ARG A 85 -2.87 0.76 10.74
CA ARG A 85 -3.80 -0.33 10.41
C ARG A 85 -3.39 -1.09 9.15
N SER A 86 -2.89 -0.38 8.12
CA SER A 86 -2.39 -1.01 6.91
C SER A 86 -1.22 -1.96 7.19
N PHE A 87 -0.29 -1.57 8.06
CA PHE A 87 0.82 -2.44 8.49
C PHE A 87 0.30 -3.69 9.23
N ILE A 88 -0.58 -3.51 10.20
CA ILE A 88 -1.17 -4.64 10.96
C ILE A 88 -1.91 -5.59 10.01
N SER A 89 -2.70 -5.07 9.06
CA SER A 89 -3.44 -5.90 8.10
C SER A 89 -2.55 -6.70 7.16
N LEU A 90 -1.30 -6.26 6.94
CA LEU A 90 -0.32 -6.92 6.09
C LEU A 90 0.60 -7.89 6.86
N GLY A 91 0.32 -8.13 8.14
CA GLY A 91 1.06 -9.07 8.99
C GLY A 91 2.17 -8.43 9.82
N PHE A 92 2.22 -7.11 9.97
CA PHE A 92 3.19 -6.46 10.85
C PHE A 92 2.76 -6.56 12.32
N GLU A 93 3.54 -7.25 13.14
CA GLU A 93 3.17 -7.54 14.54
C GLU A 93 3.68 -6.50 15.55
N LYS A 94 4.77 -5.79 15.22
CA LYS A 94 5.42 -4.80 16.09
C LYS A 94 4.74 -3.42 15.99
N THR A 95 5.04 -2.55 16.95
CA THR A 95 4.66 -1.14 16.85
C THR A 95 5.64 -0.39 15.94
N LEU A 96 5.26 -0.17 14.68
CA LEU A 96 6.11 0.55 13.72
C LEU A 96 6.36 2.01 14.09
N ILE A 97 5.31 2.73 14.51
CA ILE A 97 5.37 4.19 14.71
C ILE A 97 4.99 4.52 16.15
N ILE A 98 5.94 5.09 16.89
CA ILE A 98 5.74 5.64 18.23
C ILE A 98 5.31 7.11 18.14
N THR A 99 4.31 7.50 18.92
CA THR A 99 3.89 8.90 19.06
C THR A 99 4.51 9.51 20.30
N LEU A 100 5.24 10.62 20.16
CA LEU A 100 5.59 11.49 21.28
C LEU A 100 4.63 12.67 21.30
N THR A 101 3.75 12.70 22.31
CA THR A 101 2.64 13.66 22.39
C THR A 101 3.13 15.10 22.29
N ARG A 102 2.44 15.89 21.46
CA ARG A 102 2.76 17.30 21.14
C ARG A 102 4.11 17.54 20.46
N LYS A 103 4.94 16.51 20.27
CA LYS A 103 6.26 16.61 19.65
C LYS A 103 6.27 16.11 18.22
N GLY A 104 5.86 14.86 18.00
CA GLY A 104 5.95 14.23 16.69
C GLY A 104 5.89 12.71 16.75
N LEU A 105 6.48 12.06 15.74
CA LEU A 105 6.47 10.62 15.55
C LEU A 105 7.89 10.08 15.34
N MET A 106 8.08 8.79 15.58
CA MET A 106 9.37 8.11 15.40
C MET A 106 9.14 6.66 15.00
N ILE A 107 9.99 6.15 14.11
CA ILE A 107 10.17 4.69 13.92
C ILE A 107 11.31 4.25 14.85
N PRO A 108 11.09 3.25 15.72
CA PRO A 108 12.13 2.76 16.62
C PRO A 108 13.38 2.26 15.89
N ALA A 109 14.53 2.38 16.55
CA ALA A 109 15.82 1.96 15.97
C ALA A 109 16.01 0.42 15.95
N ASP A 110 15.23 -0.31 16.73
CA ASP A 110 15.22 -1.78 16.78
C ASP A 110 14.36 -2.43 15.68
N ILE A 111 13.64 -1.62 14.90
CA ILE A 111 12.96 -2.10 13.69
C ILE A 111 14.01 -2.30 12.60
N ASP A 112 14.09 -3.48 11.99
CA ASP A 112 15.00 -3.66 10.84
C ASP A 112 14.44 -2.96 9.58
N VAL A 113 15.22 -2.08 8.97
CA VAL A 113 14.84 -1.35 7.74
C VAL A 113 15.99 -1.40 6.75
N GLN A 114 15.76 -2.08 5.63
CA GLN A 114 16.74 -2.21 4.56
C GLN A 114 16.31 -1.38 3.35
N LYS A 115 17.21 -0.57 2.81
CA LYS A 115 17.00 0.11 1.53
C LYS A 115 17.42 -0.82 0.40
N LEU A 116 16.46 -1.24 -0.41
CA LEU A 116 16.66 -1.98 -1.63
C LEU A 116 16.82 -0.96 -2.76
N SER A 117 18.06 -0.70 -3.16
CA SER A 117 18.35 -0.14 -4.48
C SER A 117 18.37 -1.31 -5.47
N GLU A 118 17.70 -1.20 -6.61
CA GLU A 118 17.85 -2.22 -7.66
C GLU A 118 19.33 -2.50 -7.92
N PRO A 119 19.76 -3.77 -8.06
CA PRO A 119 21.02 -4.03 -8.72
C PRO A 119 20.86 -3.49 -10.13
N SER A 120 21.61 -2.43 -10.47
CA SER A 120 21.74 -1.98 -11.84
C SER A 120 22.11 -3.20 -12.68
N PHE A 121 21.17 -3.73 -13.46
CA PHE A 121 21.47 -4.77 -14.43
C PHE A 121 22.48 -4.16 -15.41
N ARG A 122 23.77 -4.44 -15.20
CA ARG A 122 24.77 -4.28 -16.24
C ARG A 122 24.41 -5.33 -17.29
N ASN A 123 23.73 -4.90 -18.34
CA ASN A 123 23.61 -5.70 -19.55
C ASN A 123 25.03 -5.90 -20.08
N GLU A 124 25.64 -7.04 -19.74
CA GLU A 124 26.77 -7.57 -20.46
C GLU A 124 26.19 -8.07 -21.80
N VAL A 125 26.07 -7.15 -22.76
CA VAL A 125 25.68 -7.49 -24.12
C VAL A 125 26.90 -8.16 -24.75
N GLU A 126 26.95 -9.48 -24.72
CA GLU A 126 27.76 -10.23 -25.68
C GLU A 126 27.24 -9.87 -27.09
N GLU A 127 28.03 -9.12 -27.85
CA GLU A 127 27.80 -8.92 -29.28
C GLU A 127 27.85 -10.30 -29.98
N VAL A 128 26.68 -10.85 -30.29
CA VAL A 128 26.58 -11.90 -31.31
C VAL A 128 26.51 -11.20 -32.67
N GLN A 129 27.61 -11.23 -33.42
CA GLN A 129 27.61 -10.83 -34.83
C GLN A 129 26.79 -11.84 -35.64
N ILE A 130 25.68 -11.39 -36.22
CA ILE A 130 24.91 -12.18 -37.19
C ILE A 130 25.32 -11.71 -38.58
N ASP A 131 26.13 -12.52 -39.26
CA ASP A 131 26.47 -12.33 -40.67
C ASP A 131 25.27 -12.70 -41.54
N ILE A 132 24.45 -11.71 -41.92
CA ILE A 132 23.39 -11.92 -42.91
C ILE A 132 23.98 -11.67 -44.30
N ASN A 133 24.38 -12.75 -44.97
CA ASN A 133 24.75 -12.73 -46.38
C ASN A 133 23.48 -12.58 -47.23
N VAL A 134 23.29 -11.39 -47.82
CA VAL A 134 22.22 -11.14 -48.79
C VAL A 134 22.61 -11.75 -50.14
N THR A 135 21.76 -12.61 -50.71
CA THR A 135 21.81 -12.91 -52.15
C THR A 135 20.41 -13.23 -52.66
N GLU A 136 19.95 -12.38 -53.58
CA GLU A 136 18.99 -12.55 -54.69
C GLU A 136 17.74 -13.44 -54.53
N ALA A 137 16.61 -13.20 -55.19
CA ALA A 137 15.99 -12.10 -55.92
C ALA A 137 14.65 -12.69 -56.35
N ALA A 138 13.54 -11.97 -56.17
CA ALA A 138 12.35 -12.06 -57.03
C ALA A 138 11.25 -11.15 -56.48
N SER A 139 11.06 -10.04 -57.20
CA SER A 139 9.79 -9.47 -57.66
C SER A 139 8.50 -9.80 -56.90
N ILE A 140 7.70 -8.77 -56.55
CA ILE A 140 6.34 -8.56 -57.10
C ILE A 140 5.85 -7.12 -56.79
N ASP A 141 5.52 -6.45 -57.90
CA ASP A 141 4.61 -5.32 -58.19
C ASP A 141 3.99 -4.44 -57.10
N ASN A 142 4.25 -3.14 -57.27
CA ASN A 142 3.36 -2.05 -56.88
C ASN A 142 2.11 -2.06 -57.78
N LYS A 143 0.94 -2.30 -57.19
CA LYS A 143 -0.35 -2.02 -57.83
C LYS A 143 -1.21 -1.11 -56.96
N VAL A 144 -1.08 0.18 -57.23
CA VAL A 144 -2.04 1.22 -56.82
C VAL A 144 -3.34 0.99 -57.61
N LYS A 145 -4.45 0.74 -56.90
CA LYS A 145 -5.79 1.12 -57.33
C LYS A 145 -6.57 1.58 -56.11
N GLY A 146 -6.96 2.84 -56.14
CA GLY A 146 -7.81 3.44 -55.12
C GLY A 146 -9.24 2.94 -55.21
N GLU A 147 -9.93 3.06 -54.08
CA GLU A 147 -11.34 3.42 -54.08
C GLU A 147 -11.64 4.20 -52.80
N VAL A 148 -12.31 5.33 -53.01
CA VAL A 148 -12.76 6.28 -52.00
C VAL A 148 -14.04 5.72 -51.38
N ALA A 149 -14.06 5.57 -50.07
CA ALA A 149 -15.30 5.51 -49.29
C ALA A 149 -15.15 6.39 -48.05
N VAL A 150 -15.56 7.66 -48.20
CA VAL A 150 -15.88 8.57 -47.10
C VAL A 150 -17.05 7.98 -46.33
N ASN A 151 -16.93 7.85 -45.00
CA ASN A 151 -18.02 7.89 -44.01
C ASN A 151 -17.42 7.93 -42.60
N GLY A 152 -16.95 9.10 -42.17
CA GLY A 152 -16.49 9.36 -40.81
C GLY A 152 -17.27 10.50 -40.18
N ASN A 153 -18.37 10.18 -39.53
CA ASN A 153 -19.12 11.08 -38.66
C ASN A 153 -18.48 11.02 -37.26
N GLY A 154 -17.76 12.07 -36.85
CA GLY A 154 -17.06 12.15 -35.57
C GLY A 154 -16.93 13.59 -35.10
N ASN A 155 -17.89 13.98 -34.27
CA ASN A 155 -18.19 15.32 -33.80
C ASN A 155 -17.12 15.85 -32.80
N GLY A 156 -16.98 17.18 -32.76
CA GLY A 156 -15.84 17.90 -32.17
C GLY A 156 -15.62 17.77 -30.67
N ASN A 157 -14.34 18.00 -30.30
CA ASN A 157 -13.82 18.06 -28.95
C ASN A 157 -13.99 19.48 -28.38
N GLY A 158 -14.92 19.66 -27.43
CA GLY A 158 -15.13 20.90 -26.69
C GLY A 158 -14.48 20.81 -25.31
N ASN A 159 -13.41 21.59 -25.13
CA ASN A 159 -12.73 21.82 -23.86
C ASN A 159 -13.62 22.66 -22.92
N GLY A 160 -13.78 22.22 -21.67
CA GLY A 160 -14.57 22.92 -20.66
C GLY A 160 -14.16 22.51 -19.24
N ASN A 161 -13.09 23.11 -18.75
CA ASN A 161 -12.70 23.10 -17.34
C ASN A 161 -13.62 24.04 -16.54
N SER A 162 -14.41 23.51 -15.60
CA SER A 162 -15.12 24.31 -14.61
C SER A 162 -14.88 23.75 -13.20
N ASN A 163 -13.86 24.35 -12.56
CA ASN A 163 -13.70 24.34 -11.11
C ASN A 163 -14.74 25.28 -10.49
N SER A 164 -15.75 24.72 -9.83
CA SER A 164 -16.74 25.47 -9.06
C SER A 164 -16.69 25.02 -7.60
N ASN A 165 -15.94 25.76 -6.78
CA ASN A 165 -15.97 25.67 -5.33
C ASN A 165 -17.14 26.55 -4.81
N GLY A 166 -18.31 25.95 -4.64
CA GLY A 166 -19.50 26.62 -4.11
C GLY A 166 -19.63 26.41 -2.59
N ASN A 167 -19.34 27.45 -1.81
CA ASN A 167 -19.65 27.52 -0.38
C ASN A 167 -21.09 28.05 -0.21
N GLY A 168 -22.02 27.17 0.16
CA GLY A 168 -23.43 27.52 0.39
C GLY A 168 -23.86 27.19 1.82
N ASN A 169 -24.00 28.21 2.66
CA ASN A 169 -24.65 28.13 3.96
C ASN A 169 -26.14 28.45 3.78
N GLY A 170 -27.02 27.47 3.97
CA GLY A 170 -28.46 27.62 3.80
C GLY A 170 -29.22 26.87 4.91
N ASN A 171 -29.70 27.64 5.89
CA ASN A 171 -30.58 27.18 6.95
C ASN A 171 -32.02 27.07 6.41
N GLY A 172 -32.62 25.88 6.43
CA GLY A 172 -34.02 25.67 6.05
C GLY A 172 -34.49 24.23 6.28
N ASN A 173 -35.50 24.07 7.15
CA ASN A 173 -36.26 22.84 7.38
C ASN A 173 -37.74 23.28 7.54
N PRO A 174 -38.80 22.43 7.40
CA PRO A 174 -38.91 21.07 6.85
C PRO A 174 -40.05 20.91 5.79
N HIS A 175 -40.23 19.66 5.34
CA HIS A 175 -41.44 19.03 4.74
C HIS A 175 -41.68 19.15 3.21
N LYS A 176 -41.47 18.06 2.46
CA LYS A 176 -42.50 17.04 2.14
C LYS A 176 -41.94 15.86 1.32
N LYS A 177 -42.48 14.70 1.70
CA LYS A 177 -42.29 13.30 1.30
C LYS A 177 -42.11 13.03 -0.21
N GLY A 178 -41.07 12.25 -0.53
CA GLY A 178 -40.90 11.46 -1.76
C GLY A 178 -40.31 10.09 -1.39
N HIS A 179 -40.90 9.03 -1.92
CA HIS A 179 -40.69 7.62 -1.56
C HIS A 179 -39.32 7.13 -2.10
N VAL A 180 -38.48 6.56 -1.23
CA VAL A 180 -37.21 5.89 -1.61
C VAL A 180 -37.27 4.46 -1.08
N PRO A 181 -37.00 3.41 -1.89
CA PRO A 181 -37.11 2.03 -1.44
C PRO A 181 -36.09 1.76 -0.32
N VAL A 182 -36.58 1.29 0.82
CA VAL A 182 -35.77 0.83 1.94
C VAL A 182 -35.15 -0.51 1.55
N ILE A 183 -33.85 -0.54 1.30
CA ILE A 183 -33.09 -1.79 1.24
C ILE A 183 -33.06 -2.34 2.67
N PRO A 184 -33.61 -3.54 2.93
CA PRO A 184 -33.63 -4.09 4.29
C PRO A 184 -32.21 -4.42 4.72
N PHE A 185 -31.73 -3.70 5.73
CA PHE A 185 -30.51 -3.99 6.49
C PHE A 185 -30.71 -5.27 7.32
N VAL A 186 -30.79 -6.42 6.66
CA VAL A 186 -30.88 -7.72 7.35
C VAL A 186 -30.20 -8.81 6.54
N PHE A 187 -28.89 -8.71 6.30
CA PHE A 187 -28.11 -9.91 5.98
C PHE A 187 -26.61 -9.70 6.20
N PHE A 188 -26.15 -9.84 7.45
CA PHE A 188 -24.88 -10.51 7.80
C PHE A 188 -24.80 -10.64 9.31
N ARG A 189 -25.74 -11.40 9.88
CA ARG A 189 -25.62 -11.87 11.27
C ARG A 189 -25.86 -13.37 11.34
N ARG A 190 -25.11 -14.12 10.51
CA ARG A 190 -24.90 -15.57 10.63
C ARG A 190 -23.56 -15.98 10.00
N LEU A 191 -22.44 -15.64 10.65
CA LEU A 191 -21.17 -16.35 10.45
C LEU A 191 -20.35 -16.49 11.76
N SER A 192 -21.02 -16.39 12.91
CA SER A 192 -20.36 -16.16 14.21
C SER A 192 -20.61 -17.30 15.20
N SER A 193 -20.27 -18.53 14.84
CA SER A 193 -20.21 -19.62 15.84
C SER A 193 -19.19 -20.71 15.50
N LEU A 194 -18.96 -21.03 14.23
CA LEU A 194 -17.98 -22.06 13.86
C LEU A 194 -16.51 -21.58 13.98
N LEU A 195 -16.20 -20.34 13.60
CA LEU A 195 -14.83 -19.79 13.68
C LEU A 195 -14.37 -19.56 15.13
N VAL A 196 -15.28 -19.16 16.02
CA VAL A 196 -14.98 -19.01 17.45
C VAL A 196 -14.70 -20.37 18.09
N ALA A 197 -15.41 -21.43 17.67
CA ALA A 197 -15.18 -22.78 18.15
C ALA A 197 -13.82 -23.35 17.72
N VAL A 198 -13.38 -23.11 16.47
CA VAL A 198 -12.06 -23.55 15.98
C VAL A 198 -10.91 -22.82 16.69
N GLY A 199 -11.07 -21.54 17.01
CA GLY A 199 -10.08 -20.81 17.80
C GLY A 199 -9.91 -21.36 19.22
N ILE A 200 -11.01 -21.73 19.88
CA ILE A 200 -10.99 -22.29 21.24
C ILE A 200 -10.36 -23.69 21.24
N THR A 201 -10.62 -24.53 20.24
CA THR A 201 -10.05 -25.89 20.19
C THR A 201 -8.54 -25.88 19.97
N ILE A 202 -8.02 -24.95 19.15
CA ILE A 202 -6.57 -24.82 18.93
C ILE A 202 -5.87 -24.35 20.20
N ALA A 203 -6.44 -23.37 20.92
CA ALA A 203 -5.88 -22.90 22.18
C ALA A 203 -5.87 -23.99 23.27
N VAL A 204 -6.96 -24.75 23.39
CA VAL A 204 -7.05 -25.88 24.34
C VAL A 204 -6.08 -26.99 23.95
N PHE A 205 -5.93 -27.30 22.66
CA PHE A 205 -4.94 -28.27 22.18
C PHE A 205 -3.51 -27.84 22.51
N HIS A 206 -3.15 -26.57 22.30
CA HIS A 206 -1.83 -26.05 22.67
C HIS A 206 -1.57 -26.14 24.18
N ILE A 207 -2.55 -25.79 25.02
CA ILE A 207 -2.40 -25.86 26.48
C ILE A 207 -2.22 -27.31 26.95
N ILE A 208 -3.02 -28.24 26.42
CA ILE A 208 -2.93 -29.68 26.77
C ILE A 208 -1.61 -30.27 26.26
N PHE A 209 -1.22 -29.97 25.02
CA PHE A 209 0.02 -30.46 24.42
C PHE A 209 1.23 -29.94 25.18
N PHE A 210 1.29 -28.63 25.49
CA PHE A 210 2.39 -28.05 26.25
C PHE A 210 2.47 -28.62 27.67
N SER A 211 1.32 -28.79 28.34
CA SER A 211 1.27 -29.44 29.66
C SER A 211 1.68 -30.91 29.63
N SER A 212 1.41 -31.62 28.52
CA SER A 212 1.82 -33.02 28.33
C SER A 212 3.32 -33.13 28.04
N VAL A 213 3.85 -32.23 27.21
CA VAL A 213 5.29 -32.12 26.93
C VAL A 213 6.03 -31.83 28.23
N GLU A 214 5.59 -30.83 28.99
CA GLU A 214 6.26 -30.45 30.24
C GLU A 214 6.29 -31.59 31.26
N LYS A 215 5.20 -32.37 31.39
CA LYS A 215 5.17 -33.58 32.25
C LYS A 215 6.08 -34.71 31.77
N ASN A 216 6.22 -34.90 30.46
CA ASN A 216 7.09 -35.93 29.89
C ASN A 216 8.57 -35.53 30.00
N TYR A 217 8.91 -34.26 29.73
CA TYR A 217 10.22 -33.70 30.05
C TYR A 217 10.51 -33.79 31.55
N PHE A 218 9.48 -33.60 32.38
CA PHE A 218 9.60 -33.76 33.83
C PHE A 218 9.59 -35.25 34.31
N ALA A 219 9.38 -36.24 33.45
CA ALA A 219 9.48 -37.65 33.85
C ALA A 219 10.93 -38.15 33.72
N ASP A 220 11.62 -37.72 32.65
CA ASP A 220 12.95 -38.22 32.33
C ASP A 220 14.06 -37.70 33.26
N TYR A 221 13.94 -36.49 33.84
CA TYR A 221 14.95 -35.98 34.79
C TYR A 221 14.89 -36.66 36.17
N LYS A 222 13.79 -37.35 36.51
CA LYS A 222 13.64 -38.06 37.80
C LYS A 222 14.21 -39.47 37.78
N LEU A 223 14.60 -40.00 36.61
CA LEU A 223 15.23 -41.31 36.47
C LEU A 223 16.78 -41.25 36.46
N LEU A 224 17.36 -40.04 36.60
CA LEU A 224 18.80 -39.79 36.62
C LEU A 224 19.35 -39.43 38.01
N ARG A 225 18.65 -39.82 39.09
CA ARG A 225 19.17 -39.74 40.47
C ARG A 225 18.97 -41.06 41.20
#